data_AF-A0A526ZCZ8-F1
#
_entry.id   AF-A0A526ZCZ8-F1
#
_cell.length_a   1.000
_cell.length_b   1.000
_cell.length_c   1.000
_cell.angle_alpha   90.00
_cell.angle_beta   90.00
_cell.angle_gamma   90.00
#
_symmetry.space_group_name_H-M   'P 1'
#
loop_
_entity.id
_entity.type
_entity.pdbx_description
1 polymer ?
#
loop_
_entity_poly.entity_id
_entity_poly.type
_entity_poly.pdbx_seq_one_letter_code
_entity_poly.pdbx_strand_id
1 'polypeptide(L)'
;MAKYRQNLPQLANRTFLSDGGMETTLIFHEGLDLPHFASFTLMATAEGRQKLREYFIRYLTIARRSGTGFILDTPTWRANPDWGTLLG
;
A
#
# COMPACT_ATOMS: atom_id res chain seq x y z
N MET A 1 -23.68 -2.83 14.91
CA MET A 1 -23.17 -1.50 14.48
C MET A 1 -21.65 -1.55 14.42
N ALA A 2 -21.01 -0.89 13.44
CA ALA A 2 -19.54 -0.87 13.34
C ALA A 2 -18.89 -0.04 14.47
N LYS A 3 -17.94 -0.64 15.19
CA LYS A 3 -17.33 -0.12 16.44
C LYS A 3 -16.78 1.32 16.34
N TYR A 4 -16.31 1.74 15.17
CA TYR A 4 -15.61 3.02 14.97
C TYR A 4 -16.34 4.00 14.05
N ARG A 5 -17.63 3.78 13.74
CA ARG A 5 -18.37 4.61 12.77
C ARG A 5 -18.33 6.12 13.07
N GLN A 6 -18.34 6.49 14.36
CA GLN A 6 -18.36 7.89 14.79
C GLN A 6 -17.06 8.33 15.49
N ASN A 7 -16.17 7.39 15.79
CA ASN A 7 -14.94 7.62 16.56
C ASN A 7 -13.76 6.97 15.85
N LEU A 8 -13.42 7.52 14.68
CA LEU A 8 -12.30 7.05 13.88
C LEU A 8 -10.97 7.36 14.59
N PRO A 9 -10.10 6.36 14.87
CA PRO A 9 -8.88 6.57 15.64
C PRO A 9 -7.95 7.65 15.08
N GLN A 10 -7.93 7.84 13.76
CA GLN A 10 -7.11 8.83 13.06
C GLN A 10 -7.62 10.27 13.17
N LEU A 11 -8.87 10.48 13.62
CA LEU A 11 -9.42 11.81 13.88
C LEU A 11 -9.20 12.25 15.34
N ALA A 12 -8.64 11.38 16.18
CA ALA A 12 -8.22 11.74 17.53
C ALA A 12 -6.85 12.45 17.53
N ASN A 13 -6.43 12.99 18.67
CA ASN A 13 -5.11 13.62 18.84
C ASN A 13 -3.99 12.57 18.96
N ARG A 14 -3.78 11.75 17.93
CA ARG A 14 -2.72 10.74 17.85
C ARG A 14 -2.04 10.80 16.49
N THR A 15 -0.74 10.54 16.47
CA THR A 15 0.04 10.45 15.24
C THR A 15 -0.16 9.11 14.55
N PHE A 16 -0.40 9.15 13.24
CA PHE A 16 -0.42 8.01 12.35
C PHE A 16 0.62 8.21 11.25
N LEU A 17 1.38 7.16 10.95
CA LEU A 17 2.24 7.13 9.77
C LEU A 17 1.47 6.58 8.58
N SER A 18 1.92 6.94 7.38
CA SER A 18 1.60 6.28 6.12
C SER A 18 2.84 5.61 5.55
N ASP A 19 2.67 4.91 4.44
CA ASP A 19 3.76 4.50 3.57
C ASP A 19 4.28 5.68 2.73
N GLY A 20 5.22 5.39 1.83
CA GLY A 20 5.82 6.34 0.90
C GLY A 20 5.43 6.02 -0.55
N GLY A 21 6.35 6.24 -1.50
CA GLY A 21 6.11 5.86 -2.91
C GLY A 21 6.28 4.35 -3.12
N MET A 22 5.18 3.62 -3.26
CA MET A 22 5.20 2.17 -3.47
C MET A 22 5.88 1.82 -4.79
N GLU A 23 5.38 2.35 -5.89
CA GLU A 23 5.84 2.01 -7.22
C GLU A 23 7.29 2.44 -7.44
N THR A 24 7.68 3.62 -6.95
CA THR A 24 9.08 4.07 -7.03
C THR A 24 10.01 3.15 -6.26
N THR A 25 9.59 2.67 -5.08
CA THR A 25 10.39 1.71 -4.31
C THR A 25 10.50 0.39 -5.04
N LEU A 26 9.38 -0.16 -5.52
CA LEU A 26 9.35 -1.45 -6.19
C LEU A 26 10.18 -1.43 -7.49
N ILE A 27 10.13 -0.34 -8.27
CA ILE A 27 10.90 -0.19 -9.50
C ILE A 27 12.39 0.08 -9.20
N PHE A 28 12.71 1.14 -8.45
CA PHE A 28 14.09 1.63 -8.36
C PHE A 28 14.93 0.94 -7.29
N HIS A 29 14.30 0.42 -6.23
CA HIS A 29 15.02 -0.28 -5.16
C HIS A 29 14.92 -1.81 -5.26
N GLU A 30 13.85 -2.32 -5.86
CA GLU A 30 13.62 -3.78 -5.93
C GLU A 30 13.66 -4.34 -7.36
N GLY A 31 13.73 -3.50 -8.39
CA GLY A 31 13.88 -3.92 -9.77
C GLY A 31 12.65 -4.63 -10.35
N LEU A 32 11.45 -4.41 -9.78
CA LEU A 32 10.22 -4.96 -10.33
C LEU A 32 9.81 -4.17 -11.58
N ASP A 33 9.37 -4.90 -12.60
CA ASP A 33 8.63 -4.30 -13.70
C ASP A 33 7.18 -4.08 -13.28
N LEU A 34 6.73 -2.84 -13.36
CA LEU A 34 5.35 -2.44 -13.11
C LEU A 34 4.83 -1.81 -14.40
N PRO A 35 4.18 -2.59 -15.29
CA PRO A 35 3.68 -2.08 -16.55
C PRO A 35 2.70 -0.95 -16.28
N HIS A 36 2.89 0.16 -16.98
CA HIS A 36 2.14 1.39 -16.74
C HIS A 36 2.10 1.78 -15.25
N PHE A 37 3.18 1.60 -14.49
CA PHE A 37 3.26 2.01 -13.07
C PHE A 37 2.10 1.44 -12.21
N ALA A 38 1.54 0.31 -12.61
CA ALA A 38 0.32 -0.25 -12.04
C ALA A 38 0.66 -1.37 -11.05
N SER A 39 0.81 -1.01 -9.77
CA SER A 39 1.11 -1.95 -8.68
C SER A 39 0.06 -3.04 -8.48
N PHE A 40 -1.20 -2.81 -8.88
CA PHE A 40 -2.26 -3.81 -8.71
C PHE A 40 -2.00 -5.09 -9.50
N THR A 41 -1.20 -5.03 -10.56
CA THR A 41 -0.81 -6.20 -11.37
C THR A 41 -0.10 -7.27 -10.53
N LEU A 42 0.62 -6.86 -9.48
CA LEU A 42 1.28 -7.77 -8.54
C LEU A 42 0.29 -8.62 -7.72
N MET A 43 -0.99 -8.23 -7.65
CA MET A 43 -2.00 -9.02 -6.92
C MET A 43 -2.34 -10.33 -7.62
N ALA A 44 -2.05 -10.46 -8.93
CA ALA A 44 -2.37 -11.65 -9.73
C ALA A 44 -1.58 -12.89 -9.30
N THR A 45 -0.36 -12.72 -8.76
CA THR A 45 0.54 -13.83 -8.43
C THR A 45 0.81 -13.92 -6.93
N ALA A 46 1.23 -15.10 -6.45
CA ALA A 46 1.57 -15.26 -5.03
C ALA A 46 2.83 -14.46 -4.67
N GLU A 47 3.79 -14.44 -5.59
CA GLU A 47 5.07 -13.75 -5.52
C GLU A 47 4.85 -12.23 -5.46
N GLY A 48 3.99 -11.69 -6.32
CA GLY A 48 3.67 -10.26 -6.32
C GLY A 48 2.94 -9.84 -5.04
N ARG A 49 1.98 -10.64 -4.54
CA ARG A 49 1.36 -10.42 -3.22
C ARG A 49 2.38 -10.46 -2.08
N GLN A 50 3.40 -11.30 -2.20
CA GLN A 50 4.48 -11.37 -1.22
C GLN A 50 5.35 -10.11 -1.25
N LYS A 51 5.67 -9.58 -2.44
CA LYS A 51 6.38 -8.29 -2.59
C LYS A 51 5.62 -7.12 -1.99
N LEU A 52 4.31 -7.03 -2.23
CA LEU A 52 3.45 -6.02 -1.59
C LEU A 52 3.45 -6.15 -0.06
N ARG A 53 3.40 -7.38 0.46
CA ARG A 53 3.47 -7.64 1.90
C ARG A 53 4.81 -7.17 2.49
N GLU A 54 5.92 -7.52 1.85
CA GLU A 54 7.26 -7.10 2.27
C GLU A 54 7.39 -5.58 2.28
N TYR A 55 6.82 -4.90 1.28
CA TYR A 55 6.75 -3.44 1.22
C TYR A 55 6.07 -2.85 2.45
N PHE A 56 4.85 -3.28 2.77
CA PHE A 56 4.11 -2.75 3.93
C PHE A 56 4.76 -3.13 5.28
N ILE A 57 5.32 -4.33 5.41
CA ILE A 57 5.97 -4.78 6.67
C ILE A 57 7.10 -3.82 7.09
N ARG A 58 7.85 -3.25 6.14
CA ARG A 58 8.91 -2.29 6.46
C ARG A 58 8.35 -1.03 7.13
N TYR A 59 7.28 -0.46 6.58
CA TYR A 59 6.61 0.70 7.17
C TYR A 59 5.89 0.38 8.49
N LEU A 60 5.22 -0.77 8.58
CA LEU A 60 4.58 -1.22 9.82
C LEU A 60 5.60 -1.43 10.95
N THR A 61 6.80 -1.90 10.61
CA THR A 61 7.90 -2.04 11.58
C THR A 61 8.35 -0.67 12.10
N ILE A 62 8.41 0.34 11.23
CA ILE A 62 8.73 1.73 11.63
C ILE A 62 7.64 2.27 12.56
N ALA A 63 6.36 2.19 12.17
CA ALA A 63 5.24 2.65 12.99
C ALA A 63 5.23 2.00 14.38
N ARG A 64 5.48 0.69 14.45
CA ARG A 64 5.58 -0.04 15.71
C ARG A 64 6.75 0.44 16.57
N ARG A 65 7.94 0.72 15.98
CA ARG A 65 9.09 1.26 16.71
C ARG A 65 8.84 2.69 17.20
N SER A 66 8.09 3.49 16.45
CA SER A 66 7.73 4.86 16.78
C SER A 66 6.52 4.98 17.72
N GLY A 67 5.84 3.88 18.06
CA GLY A 67 4.65 3.89 18.92
C GLY A 67 3.44 4.59 18.30
N THR A 68 3.39 4.72 16.98
CA THR A 68 2.32 5.41 16.24
C THR A 68 1.27 4.44 15.71
N GLY A 69 0.11 4.96 15.30
CA GLY A 69 -0.78 4.23 14.40
C GLY A 69 -0.20 4.15 12.98
N PHE A 70 -0.88 3.42 12.10
CA PHE A 70 -0.56 3.36 10.67
C PHE A 70 -1.84 3.41 9.83
N ILE A 71 -1.84 4.19 8.76
CA ILE A 71 -2.87 4.17 7.72
C ILE A 71 -2.33 3.35 6.56
N LEU A 72 -2.94 2.20 6.32
CA LEU A 72 -2.58 1.33 5.21
C LEU A 72 -3.26 1.83 3.94
N ASP A 73 -2.48 2.15 2.92
CA ASP A 73 -3.01 2.36 1.57
C ASP A 73 -3.12 1.02 0.82
N THR A 74 -3.45 1.08 -0.46
CA THR A 74 -3.69 -0.05 -1.34
C THR A 74 -2.93 0.12 -2.65
N PRO A 75 -2.55 -0.97 -3.33
CA PRO A 75 -1.87 -0.88 -4.62
C PRO A 75 -2.83 -0.54 -5.77
N THR A 76 -3.89 0.26 -5.55
CA THR A 76 -5.05 0.36 -6.45
C THR A 76 -5.18 1.68 -7.21
N TRP A 77 -4.18 2.57 -7.16
CA TRP A 77 -4.29 3.91 -7.75
C TRP A 77 -4.57 3.89 -9.28
N ARG A 78 -4.15 2.84 -9.99
CA ARG A 78 -4.48 2.55 -11.41
C ARG A 78 -5.47 1.41 -11.62
N ALA A 79 -6.12 0.90 -10.57
CA ALA A 79 -7.08 -0.19 -10.70
C ALA A 79 -8.45 0.33 -11.18
N ASN A 80 -8.54 0.70 -12.46
CA ASN A 80 -9.77 1.13 -13.11
C ASN A 80 -9.84 0.65 -14.58
N PRO A 81 -11.03 0.70 -15.23
CA PRO A 81 -11.23 0.11 -16.56
C PRO A 81 -10.31 0.66 -17.66
N ASP A 82 -9.94 1.94 -17.60
CA ASP A 82 -9.11 2.58 -18.63
C ASP A 82 -7.70 1.95 -18.64
N TRP A 83 -7.12 1.74 -17.45
CA TRP A 83 -5.85 1.03 -17.31
C TRP A 83 -6.00 -0.46 -17.57
N GLY A 84 -7.13 -1.07 -17.20
CA GLY A 84 -7.43 -2.47 -17.51
C GLY A 84 -7.33 -2.74 -19.01
N THR A 85 -7.88 -1.85 -19.84
CA THR A 85 -7.82 -1.96 -21.31
C THR A 85 -6.39 -1.94 -21.85
N LEU A 86 -5.47 -1.21 -21.21
CA LEU A 86 -4.05 -1.15 -21.61
C LEU A 86 -3.24 -2.36 -21.12
N LEU A 87 -3.64 -2.96 -20.00
CA LEU A 87 -2.88 -4.01 -19.31
C LEU A 87 -3.27 -5.43 -19.71
N GLY A 88 -4.48 -5.63 -20.27
CA GLY A 88 -5.00 -6.95 -20.67
C GLY A 88 -5.84 -7.60 -19.59
#